data_AF-A0A7Y2EAV3-F1
#
_entry.id   AF-A0A7Y2EAV3-F1
#
_cell.length_a   1.000
_cell.length_b   1.000
_cell.length_c   1.000
_cell.angle_alpha   90.00
_cell.angle_beta   90.00
_cell.angle_gamma   90.00
#
_symmetry.space_group_name_H-M   'P 1'
#
loop_
_entity.id
_entity.type
_entity.pdbx_description
1 polymer ?
#
loop_
_entity_poly.entity_id
_entity_poly.type
_entity_poly.pdbx_seq_one_letter_code
_entity_poly.pdbx_strand_id
1 'polypeptide(L)'
;GGNNNTASQIYATVGGGQGNQATDDFTTVAGGKSNKAGTNFAFVGGGENNEAIAIYTTVSGGELNFARVPHTTIGGGKDNDARASFSTISGGESNQTSGVHATVPGGQANIASGDYSFAAGRNSIVTAIAPGSFVWSDASSSIGFTANSSNLFLIRATGGVGIGTENPSADLHVAGDIIADGTITKPSGVTLADHPLNPETQFLVHQEVSSSQMLNVYNGNAVLDGSGRAWVELPEWFEAYNKDFRYQLTCIGGHAPVFVASEVSGNRFQIAGGKSGMKVSWEITGVRNDAYAKTSTREVTPYKTPEQVGRYVTPEAFGAPASSALSASSGNE
;
A
#
# COMPACT_ATOMS: atom_id res chain seq x y z
N GLY A 1 29.12 -16.15 42.05
CA GLY A 1 30.31 -15.44 42.58
C GLY A 1 30.15 -13.93 42.44
N GLY A 2 31.21 -13.12 42.54
CA GLY A 2 31.15 -11.66 42.29
C GLY A 2 30.94 -10.79 43.55
N ASN A 3 30.54 -9.52 43.36
CA ASN A 3 30.41 -8.51 44.42
C ASN A 3 28.96 -7.99 44.55
N ASN A 4 28.40 -7.98 45.75
CA ASN A 4 27.06 -7.45 46.04
C ASN A 4 25.92 -8.06 45.20
N ASN A 5 25.94 -9.38 45.00
CA ASN A 5 24.87 -10.10 44.32
C ASN A 5 23.87 -10.68 45.33
N THR A 6 22.58 -10.70 44.97
CA THR A 6 21.49 -11.20 45.79
C THR A 6 20.70 -12.27 45.03
N ALA A 7 20.61 -13.48 45.59
CA ALA A 7 19.68 -14.53 45.17
C ALA A 7 18.82 -14.92 46.38
N SER A 8 17.53 -14.59 46.39
CA SER A 8 16.72 -14.57 47.63
C SER A 8 15.79 -15.77 47.83
N GLN A 9 15.28 -16.36 46.76
CA GLN A 9 14.16 -17.32 46.81
C GLN A 9 14.53 -18.69 46.20
N ILE A 10 13.56 -19.62 46.12
CA ILE A 10 13.82 -21.01 45.78
C ILE A 10 14.22 -21.12 44.31
N TYR A 11 15.33 -21.82 44.04
CA TYR A 11 15.92 -21.99 42.71
C TYR A 11 16.36 -20.68 42.03
N ALA A 12 16.40 -19.56 42.76
CA ALA A 12 16.94 -18.31 42.24
C ALA A 12 18.45 -18.46 41.96
N THR A 13 18.91 -18.01 40.79
CA THR A 13 20.30 -18.17 40.36
C THR A 13 20.92 -16.82 39.98
N VAL A 14 22.07 -16.50 40.59
CA VAL A 14 22.99 -15.48 40.07
C VAL A 14 24.34 -16.11 39.74
N GLY A 15 24.71 -16.15 38.45
CA GLY A 15 25.96 -16.78 38.01
C GLY A 15 27.22 -16.02 38.46
N GLY A 16 27.21 -14.69 38.41
CA GLY A 16 28.34 -13.85 38.80
C GLY A 16 28.08 -12.35 38.64
N GLY A 17 29.15 -11.55 38.57
CA GLY A 17 29.07 -10.11 38.27
C GLY A 17 28.97 -9.20 39.50
N GLN A 18 28.41 -8.01 39.32
CA GLN A 18 28.30 -7.00 40.37
C GLN A 18 26.87 -6.47 40.53
N GLY A 19 26.32 -6.46 41.75
CA GLY A 19 25.03 -5.78 42.01
C GLY A 19 23.80 -6.48 41.44
N ASN A 20 23.90 -7.75 41.03
CA ASN A 20 22.81 -8.48 40.38
C ASN A 20 21.80 -9.04 41.40
N GLN A 21 20.52 -9.02 41.04
CA GLN A 21 19.42 -9.40 41.92
C GLN A 21 18.48 -10.41 41.25
N ALA A 22 18.39 -11.62 41.80
CA ALA A 22 17.39 -12.65 41.45
C ALA A 22 16.49 -12.86 42.68
N THR A 23 15.30 -12.26 42.70
CA THR A 23 14.54 -12.04 43.95
C THR A 23 13.36 -12.97 44.18
N ASP A 24 12.94 -13.77 43.20
CA ASP A 24 11.74 -14.64 43.28
C ASP A 24 12.00 -16.07 42.79
N ASP A 25 11.02 -16.97 42.90
CA ASP A 25 11.22 -18.38 42.59
C ASP A 25 11.60 -18.59 41.11
N PHE A 26 12.56 -19.48 40.86
CA PHE A 26 13.08 -19.80 39.52
C PHE A 26 13.63 -18.60 38.72
N THR A 27 13.89 -17.46 39.38
CA THR A 27 14.51 -16.31 38.71
C THR A 27 15.97 -16.58 38.37
N THR A 28 16.43 -16.08 37.23
CA THR A 28 17.82 -16.26 36.80
C THR A 28 18.42 -14.95 36.34
N VAL A 29 19.58 -14.61 36.89
CA VAL A 29 20.50 -13.60 36.33
C VAL A 29 21.82 -14.29 36.03
N ALA A 30 22.16 -14.49 34.76
CA ALA A 30 23.36 -15.24 34.40
C ALA A 30 24.66 -14.51 34.79
N GLY A 31 24.66 -13.17 34.79
CA GLY A 31 25.80 -12.35 35.23
C GLY A 31 25.62 -10.87 34.91
N GLY A 32 26.73 -10.15 34.70
CA GLY A 32 26.72 -8.72 34.34
C GLY A 32 26.74 -7.77 35.53
N LYS A 33 26.22 -6.55 35.35
CA LYS A 33 26.25 -5.49 36.37
C LYS A 33 24.85 -4.92 36.59
N SER A 34 24.42 -4.86 37.85
CA SER A 34 23.16 -4.21 38.26
C SER A 34 21.91 -4.73 37.56
N ASN A 35 21.88 -6.02 37.19
CA ASN A 35 20.72 -6.64 36.56
C ASN A 35 19.72 -7.14 37.61
N LYS A 36 18.41 -7.13 37.28
CA LYS A 36 17.34 -7.58 38.16
C LYS A 36 16.38 -8.54 37.45
N ALA A 37 16.26 -9.76 37.96
CA ALA A 37 15.16 -10.68 37.70
C ALA A 37 14.24 -10.71 38.94
N GLY A 38 13.08 -10.06 38.83
CA GLY A 38 12.29 -9.60 39.97
C GLY A 38 11.19 -10.55 40.47
N THR A 39 10.66 -11.41 39.60
CA THR A 39 9.43 -12.19 39.84
C THR A 39 9.50 -13.58 39.20
N ASN A 40 8.66 -14.51 39.62
CA ASN A 40 8.67 -15.91 39.16
C ASN A 40 9.00 -16.12 37.68
N PHE A 41 9.98 -16.99 37.41
CA PHE A 41 10.46 -17.35 36.07
C PHE A 41 11.04 -16.19 35.23
N ALA A 42 11.30 -15.02 35.82
CA ALA A 42 11.99 -13.95 35.11
C ALA A 42 13.46 -14.33 34.82
N PHE A 43 13.93 -13.99 33.62
CA PHE A 43 15.28 -14.30 33.16
C PHE A 43 15.99 -13.04 32.67
N VAL A 44 17.21 -12.83 33.16
CA VAL A 44 18.18 -11.88 32.60
C VAL A 44 19.47 -12.62 32.22
N GLY A 45 19.81 -12.62 30.93
CA GLY A 45 21.00 -13.34 30.44
C GLY A 45 22.33 -12.66 30.79
N GLY A 46 22.34 -11.34 31.03
CA GLY A 46 23.53 -10.60 31.42
C GLY A 46 23.40 -9.11 31.09
N GLY A 47 24.53 -8.44 30.82
CA GLY A 47 24.56 -7.02 30.44
C GLY A 47 24.62 -6.06 31.64
N GLU A 48 24.16 -4.82 31.45
CA GLU A 48 24.18 -3.78 32.48
C GLU A 48 22.80 -3.12 32.67
N ASN A 49 22.34 -3.01 33.92
CA ASN A 49 21.09 -2.35 34.29
C ASN A 49 19.84 -2.88 33.57
N ASN A 50 19.76 -4.18 33.30
CA ASN A 50 18.57 -4.81 32.74
C ASN A 50 17.59 -5.25 33.84
N GLU A 51 16.29 -5.06 33.61
CA GLU A 51 15.22 -5.43 34.54
C GLU A 51 14.16 -6.31 33.86
N ALA A 52 13.98 -7.52 34.39
CA ALA A 52 12.88 -8.43 34.07
C ALA A 52 12.03 -8.61 35.33
N ILE A 53 10.94 -7.84 35.47
CA ILE A 53 10.24 -7.64 36.76
C ILE A 53 8.80 -8.15 36.79
N ALA A 54 8.39 -8.93 35.79
CA ALA A 54 7.10 -9.62 35.78
C ALA A 54 7.24 -11.12 35.42
N ILE A 55 6.18 -11.89 35.67
CA ILE A 55 6.25 -13.35 35.50
C ILE A 55 6.58 -13.72 34.05
N TYR A 56 7.43 -14.74 33.87
CA TYR A 56 7.84 -15.22 32.55
C TYR A 56 8.43 -14.13 31.63
N THR A 57 9.04 -13.10 32.21
CA THR A 57 9.74 -12.07 31.43
C THR A 57 11.13 -12.52 31.06
N THR A 58 11.58 -12.13 29.87
CA THR A 58 12.92 -12.46 29.36
C THR A 58 13.62 -11.19 28.89
N VAL A 59 14.83 -10.96 29.39
CA VAL A 59 15.79 -10.01 28.82
C VAL A 59 17.08 -10.76 28.54
N SER A 60 17.42 -11.02 27.28
CA SER A 60 18.59 -11.84 26.97
C SER A 60 19.92 -11.15 27.33
N GLY A 61 19.96 -9.82 27.38
CA GLY A 61 21.14 -9.03 27.74
C GLY A 61 21.03 -7.58 27.31
N GLY A 62 22.16 -6.90 27.09
CA GLY A 62 22.21 -5.50 26.63
C GLY A 62 22.36 -4.49 27.77
N GLU A 63 21.95 -3.25 27.54
CA GLU A 63 22.03 -2.15 28.51
C GLU A 63 20.64 -1.52 28.71
N LEU A 64 20.21 -1.30 29.96
CA LEU A 64 18.98 -0.55 30.26
C LEU A 64 17.71 -1.11 29.59
N ASN A 65 17.54 -2.43 29.52
CA ASN A 65 16.32 -3.02 28.98
C ASN A 65 15.33 -3.38 30.10
N PHE A 66 14.05 -3.04 29.92
CA PHE A 66 13.01 -3.18 30.93
C PHE A 66 11.83 -4.03 30.42
N ALA A 67 11.75 -5.28 30.85
CA ALA A 67 10.61 -6.16 30.63
C ALA A 67 9.67 -6.10 31.86
N ARG A 68 8.59 -5.32 31.75
CA ARG A 68 7.78 -4.90 32.91
C ARG A 68 6.49 -5.68 33.12
N VAL A 69 6.02 -6.38 32.10
CA VAL A 69 4.67 -6.99 32.06
C VAL A 69 4.77 -8.48 31.73
N PRO A 70 3.85 -9.34 32.21
CA PRO A 70 3.96 -10.78 32.03
C PRO A 70 4.18 -11.22 30.58
N HIS A 71 5.02 -12.23 30.39
CA HIS A 71 5.33 -12.82 29.08
C HIS A 71 5.96 -11.86 28.07
N THR A 72 6.54 -10.74 28.52
CA THR A 72 7.32 -9.86 27.63
C THR A 72 8.70 -10.41 27.35
N THR A 73 9.19 -10.17 26.14
CA THR A 73 10.54 -10.57 25.72
C THR A 73 11.29 -9.38 25.15
N ILE A 74 12.50 -9.16 25.65
CA ILE A 74 13.49 -8.26 25.05
C ILE A 74 14.72 -9.08 24.66
N GLY A 75 15.00 -9.18 23.36
CA GLY A 75 16.13 -9.95 22.85
C GLY A 75 17.50 -9.34 23.13
N GLY A 76 17.56 -8.05 23.49
CA GLY A 76 18.77 -7.33 23.89
C GLY A 76 18.74 -5.88 23.44
N GLY A 77 19.91 -5.29 23.17
CA GLY A 77 20.04 -3.91 22.73
C GLY A 77 20.16 -2.91 23.87
N LYS A 78 19.78 -1.66 23.63
CA LYS A 78 19.90 -0.57 24.59
C LYS A 78 18.57 0.14 24.82
N ASP A 79 18.21 0.41 26.07
CA ASP A 79 17.09 1.30 26.41
C ASP A 79 15.72 0.84 25.86
N ASN A 80 15.48 -0.47 25.77
CA ASN A 80 14.19 -0.97 25.31
C ASN A 80 13.21 -1.16 26.48
N ASP A 81 11.92 -0.85 26.29
CA ASP A 81 10.91 -0.91 27.34
C ASP A 81 9.63 -1.64 26.88
N ALA A 82 9.45 -2.86 27.37
CA ALA A 82 8.30 -3.71 27.05
C ALA A 82 7.23 -3.63 28.15
N ARG A 83 6.10 -2.96 27.85
CA ARG A 83 5.07 -2.53 28.80
C ARG A 83 3.70 -3.18 28.63
N ALA A 84 3.58 -4.23 27.81
CA ALA A 84 2.30 -4.91 27.60
C ALA A 84 2.45 -6.42 27.44
N SER A 85 1.44 -7.18 27.88
CA SER A 85 1.49 -8.64 27.91
C SER A 85 1.76 -9.22 26.53
N PHE A 86 2.61 -10.25 26.48
CA PHE A 86 2.99 -10.94 25.24
C PHE A 86 3.65 -10.06 24.17
N SER A 87 4.04 -8.83 24.52
CA SER A 87 4.77 -7.97 23.57
C SER A 87 6.23 -8.37 23.46
N THR A 88 6.81 -8.12 22.29
CA THR A 88 8.19 -8.51 21.97
C THR A 88 8.95 -7.34 21.39
N ILE A 89 10.16 -7.10 21.93
CA ILE A 89 11.18 -6.25 21.33
C ILE A 89 12.37 -7.14 21.01
N SER A 90 12.66 -7.40 19.74
CA SER A 90 13.77 -8.31 19.41
C SER A 90 15.15 -7.71 19.72
N GLY A 91 15.27 -6.37 19.73
CA GLY A 91 16.48 -5.66 20.11
C GLY A 91 16.45 -4.21 19.64
N GLY A 92 17.63 -3.64 19.36
CA GLY A 92 17.76 -2.26 18.88
C GLY A 92 17.92 -1.25 20.01
N GLU A 93 17.63 0.03 19.73
CA GLU A 93 17.83 1.13 20.68
C GLU A 93 16.53 1.93 20.90
N SER A 94 16.20 2.19 22.18
CA SER A 94 15.08 3.05 22.59
C SER A 94 13.72 2.63 22.01
N ASN A 95 13.46 1.33 21.87
CA ASN A 95 12.17 0.84 21.40
C ASN A 95 11.20 0.61 22.56
N GLN A 96 9.91 0.76 22.28
CA GLN A 96 8.85 0.59 23.26
C GLN A 96 7.66 -0.20 22.70
N THR A 97 7.15 -1.14 23.50
CA THR A 97 5.85 -1.78 23.25
C THR A 97 4.90 -1.45 24.38
N SER A 98 3.68 -1.03 24.06
CA SER A 98 2.60 -0.81 25.04
C SER A 98 1.26 -1.43 24.63
N GLY A 99 1.16 -2.03 23.44
CA GLY A 99 0.00 -2.82 23.01
C GLY A 99 0.16 -4.31 23.33
N VAL A 100 -0.93 -4.98 23.69
CA VAL A 100 -0.94 -6.43 23.90
C VAL A 100 -0.61 -7.12 22.58
N HIS A 101 0.28 -8.11 22.60
CA HIS A 101 0.82 -8.77 21.39
C HIS A 101 1.57 -7.86 20.41
N ALA A 102 1.89 -6.62 20.79
CA ALA A 102 2.64 -5.72 19.93
C ALA A 102 4.09 -6.19 19.72
N THR A 103 4.64 -5.92 18.54
CA THR A 103 6.00 -6.33 18.19
C THR A 103 6.82 -5.17 17.63
N VAL A 104 8.03 -5.03 18.16
CA VAL A 104 9.11 -4.26 17.53
C VAL A 104 10.24 -5.23 17.16
N PRO A 105 10.49 -5.48 15.86
CA PRO A 105 11.52 -6.42 15.43
C PRO A 105 12.95 -5.88 15.59
N GLY A 106 13.11 -4.61 15.96
CA GLY A 106 14.40 -3.95 16.15
C GLY A 106 14.39 -2.52 15.62
N GLY A 107 15.56 -2.01 15.28
CA GLY A 107 15.74 -0.63 14.83
C GLY A 107 15.83 0.35 16.00
N GLN A 108 15.46 1.61 15.75
CA GLN A 108 15.65 2.69 16.72
C GLN A 108 14.38 3.51 16.92
N ALA A 109 14.05 3.79 18.19
CA ALA A 109 12.99 4.72 18.58
C ALA A 109 11.60 4.35 18.02
N ASN A 110 11.29 3.06 17.92
CA ASN A 110 9.97 2.60 17.49
C ASN A 110 9.03 2.44 18.70
N ILE A 111 7.76 2.80 18.51
CA ILE A 111 6.72 2.70 19.53
C ILE A 111 5.55 1.89 18.96
N ALA A 112 5.25 0.74 19.56
CA ALA A 112 4.13 -0.12 19.20
C ALA A 112 3.11 -0.16 20.35
N SER A 113 2.21 0.82 20.39
CA SER A 113 1.23 0.99 21.48
C SER A 113 -0.16 0.43 21.16
N GLY A 114 -0.48 0.17 19.89
CA GLY A 114 -1.74 -0.49 19.51
C GLY A 114 -1.69 -1.99 19.76
N ASP A 115 -2.78 -2.60 20.19
CA ASP A 115 -2.86 -4.07 20.30
C ASP A 115 -2.62 -4.72 18.94
N TYR A 116 -1.89 -5.84 18.92
CA TYR A 116 -1.50 -6.57 17.70
C TYR A 116 -0.70 -5.73 16.69
N SER A 117 -0.08 -4.62 17.12
CA SER A 117 0.65 -3.73 16.23
C SER A 117 2.08 -4.18 15.92
N PHE A 118 2.61 -3.66 14.82
CA PHE A 118 3.99 -3.88 14.38
C PHE A 118 4.65 -2.55 14.01
N ALA A 119 5.78 -2.21 14.64
CA ALA A 119 6.54 -0.99 14.33
C ALA A 119 8.01 -1.30 14.06
N ALA A 120 8.49 -1.03 12.85
CA ALA A 120 9.83 -1.41 12.40
C ALA A 120 10.60 -0.25 11.76
N GLY A 121 11.94 -0.32 11.88
CA GLY A 121 12.86 0.63 11.26
C GLY A 121 13.25 1.76 12.21
N ARG A 122 13.05 3.03 11.81
CA ARG A 122 13.44 4.19 12.63
C ARG A 122 12.28 5.17 12.81
N ASN A 123 11.93 5.47 14.06
CA ASN A 123 10.84 6.38 14.43
C ASN A 123 9.46 5.95 13.87
N SER A 124 9.17 4.64 13.82
CA SER A 124 7.82 4.15 13.51
C SER A 124 6.95 4.18 14.75
N ILE A 125 5.76 4.77 14.66
CA ILE A 125 4.84 4.94 15.79
C ILE A 125 3.48 4.35 15.45
N VAL A 126 3.04 3.36 16.23
CA VAL A 126 1.65 2.91 16.25
C VAL A 126 1.05 3.36 17.57
N THR A 127 0.06 4.26 17.51
CA THR A 127 -0.61 4.76 18.71
C THR A 127 -1.56 3.72 19.33
N ALA A 128 -1.95 3.93 20.58
CA ALA A 128 -2.88 3.02 21.28
C ALA A 128 -4.26 2.93 20.61
N ILE A 129 -4.65 3.95 19.83
CA ILE A 129 -5.91 3.98 19.07
C ILE A 129 -5.80 3.34 17.69
N ALA A 130 -4.65 2.75 17.36
CA ALA A 130 -4.36 2.13 16.07
C ALA A 130 -4.06 0.62 16.18
N PRO A 131 -4.95 -0.19 16.79
CA PRO A 131 -4.76 -1.64 16.86
C PRO A 131 -4.70 -2.27 15.47
N GLY A 132 -3.93 -3.35 15.34
CA GLY A 132 -3.76 -4.09 14.09
C GLY A 132 -2.94 -3.38 13.02
N SER A 133 -2.33 -2.24 13.34
CA SER A 133 -1.56 -1.44 12.38
C SER A 133 -0.09 -1.85 12.29
N PHE A 134 0.46 -1.76 11.08
CA PHE A 134 1.82 -2.13 10.69
C PHE A 134 2.50 -0.90 10.10
N VAL A 135 3.59 -0.45 10.72
CA VAL A 135 4.34 0.74 10.28
C VAL A 135 5.80 0.39 10.05
N TRP A 136 6.27 0.71 8.85
CA TRP A 136 7.68 0.58 8.46
C TRP A 136 8.23 1.94 8.07
N SER A 137 9.36 2.32 8.66
CA SER A 137 10.04 3.57 8.34
C SER A 137 11.53 3.37 8.11
N ASP A 138 12.02 3.84 6.97
CA ASP A 138 13.45 3.93 6.71
C ASP A 138 14.17 4.97 7.61
N ALA A 139 15.47 5.13 7.39
CA ALA A 139 16.33 6.02 8.16
C ALA A 139 16.24 7.51 7.74
N SER A 140 15.47 7.84 6.70
CA SER A 140 15.51 9.14 6.01
C SER A 140 15.03 10.32 6.86
N SER A 141 14.27 10.07 7.93
CA SER A 141 13.66 11.11 8.76
C SER A 141 13.78 10.81 10.26
N SER A 142 14.03 11.87 11.03
CA SER A 142 13.94 11.84 12.49
C SER A 142 12.53 12.11 13.01
N ILE A 143 11.58 12.46 12.13
CA ILE A 143 10.18 12.70 12.49
C ILE A 143 9.44 11.36 12.51
N GLY A 144 8.65 11.16 13.57
CA GLY A 144 7.81 9.98 13.74
C GLY A 144 6.86 9.77 12.56
N PHE A 145 6.79 8.54 12.05
CA PHE A 145 5.78 8.14 11.07
C PHE A 145 4.69 7.37 11.80
N THR A 146 3.48 7.93 11.83
CA THR A 146 2.50 7.59 12.87
C THR A 146 1.22 7.00 12.29
N ALA A 147 0.82 5.83 12.77
CA ALA A 147 -0.52 5.28 12.62
C ALA A 147 -1.45 5.77 13.74
N ASN A 148 -2.54 6.44 13.35
CA ASN A 148 -3.58 7.00 14.25
C ASN A 148 -4.97 6.40 14.02
N SER A 149 -5.06 5.31 13.25
CA SER A 149 -6.30 4.54 13.05
C SER A 149 -5.96 3.05 12.99
N SER A 150 -6.97 2.21 13.22
CA SER A 150 -6.84 0.75 13.22
C SER A 150 -6.54 0.19 11.83
N ASN A 151 -5.89 -0.97 11.79
CA ASN A 151 -5.70 -1.80 10.60
C ASN A 151 -5.00 -1.09 9.42
N LEU A 152 -4.10 -0.16 9.71
CA LEU A 152 -3.32 0.54 8.68
C LEU A 152 -2.06 -0.25 8.35
N PHE A 153 -1.67 -0.25 7.08
CA PHE A 153 -0.33 -0.62 6.65
C PHE A 153 0.36 0.61 6.06
N LEU A 154 1.31 1.19 6.80
CA LEU A 154 2.00 2.41 6.42
C LEU A 154 3.47 2.13 6.15
N ILE A 155 3.95 2.56 4.99
CA ILE A 155 5.35 2.41 4.57
C ILE A 155 5.95 3.79 4.28
N ARG A 156 7.07 4.11 4.91
CA ARG A 156 8.00 5.15 4.48
C ARG A 156 9.28 4.47 4.00
N ALA A 157 9.43 4.42 2.68
CA ALA A 157 10.60 3.91 1.97
C ALA A 157 10.97 4.90 0.87
N THR A 158 11.80 5.91 1.17
CA THR A 158 12.23 6.97 0.23
C THR A 158 13.06 6.43 -0.93
N GLY A 159 13.55 5.20 -0.82
CA GLY A 159 14.15 4.47 -1.95
C GLY A 159 13.13 3.76 -2.85
N GLY A 160 11.84 3.73 -2.49
CA GLY A 160 10.77 3.05 -3.20
C GLY A 160 10.41 1.67 -2.63
N VAL A 161 9.19 1.20 -2.95
CA VAL A 161 8.69 -0.15 -2.66
C VAL A 161 8.79 -0.99 -3.92
N GLY A 162 9.70 -1.96 -3.93
CA GLY A 162 9.85 -2.93 -5.02
C GLY A 162 9.08 -4.22 -4.76
N ILE A 163 8.25 -4.65 -5.72
CA ILE A 163 7.64 -5.99 -5.74
C ILE A 163 8.19 -6.72 -6.96
N GLY A 164 8.97 -7.78 -6.74
CA GLY A 164 9.67 -8.49 -7.82
C GLY A 164 10.89 -7.74 -8.38
N THR A 165 11.31 -6.63 -7.77
CA THR A 165 12.49 -5.85 -8.15
C THR A 165 13.25 -5.35 -6.93
N GLU A 166 14.58 -5.33 -7.02
CA GLU A 166 15.48 -4.77 -6.00
C GLU A 166 15.82 -3.29 -6.24
N ASN A 167 15.52 -2.78 -7.44
CA ASN A 167 15.81 -1.41 -7.86
C ASN A 167 14.52 -0.71 -8.31
N PRO A 168 13.62 -0.36 -7.37
CA PRO A 168 12.41 0.39 -7.70
C PRO A 168 12.77 1.76 -8.30
N SER A 169 12.05 2.17 -9.34
CA SER A 169 12.26 3.44 -10.05
C SER A 169 11.21 4.50 -9.73
N ALA A 170 10.30 4.18 -8.80
CA ALA A 170 9.21 5.01 -8.30
C ALA A 170 8.86 4.57 -6.88
N ASP A 171 8.01 5.33 -6.19
CA ASP A 171 7.56 5.03 -4.82
C ASP A 171 6.95 3.62 -4.70
N LEU A 172 6.26 3.15 -5.74
CA LEU A 172 5.83 1.77 -5.90
C LEU A 172 6.22 1.28 -7.31
N HIS A 173 7.04 0.23 -7.39
CA HIS A 173 7.41 -0.43 -8.63
C HIS A 173 7.12 -1.94 -8.50
N VAL A 174 6.15 -2.41 -9.28
CA VAL A 174 5.85 -3.84 -9.43
C VAL A 174 6.45 -4.34 -10.73
N ALA A 175 7.45 -5.22 -10.66
CA ALA A 175 7.99 -5.93 -11.81
C ALA A 175 7.16 -7.20 -12.07
N GLY A 176 5.97 -7.01 -12.62
CA GLY A 176 4.99 -8.06 -12.89
C GLY A 176 3.60 -7.49 -13.14
N ASP A 177 2.60 -8.37 -13.12
CA ASP A 177 1.21 -7.99 -13.36
C ASP A 177 0.57 -7.38 -12.10
N ILE A 178 -0.26 -6.35 -12.31
CA ILE A 178 -1.09 -5.75 -11.28
C ILE A 178 -2.55 -6.05 -11.63
N ILE A 179 -3.24 -6.80 -10.76
CA ILE A 179 -4.69 -6.97 -10.82
C ILE A 179 -5.33 -6.03 -9.79
N ALA A 180 -6.19 -5.13 -10.26
CA ALA A 180 -6.93 -4.19 -9.42
C ALA A 180 -8.43 -4.26 -9.74
N ASP A 181 -9.20 -4.95 -8.88
CA ASP A 181 -10.66 -5.06 -9.02
C ASP A 181 -11.39 -3.77 -8.61
N GLY A 182 -10.69 -2.91 -7.87
CA GLY A 182 -11.18 -1.61 -7.39
C GLY A 182 -10.87 -0.45 -8.35
N THR A 183 -10.96 0.77 -7.81
CA THR A 183 -10.66 1.99 -8.57
C THR A 183 -9.22 2.41 -8.36
N ILE A 184 -8.50 2.66 -9.46
CA ILE A 184 -7.26 3.44 -9.44
C ILE A 184 -7.62 4.92 -9.70
N THR A 185 -7.60 5.74 -8.65
CA THR A 185 -7.84 7.18 -8.75
C THR A 185 -6.51 7.90 -8.95
N LYS A 186 -6.35 8.54 -10.12
CA LYS A 186 -5.15 9.29 -10.47
C LYS A 186 -5.52 10.56 -11.24
N PRO A 187 -4.82 11.69 -11.02
CA PRO A 187 -5.05 12.91 -11.78
C PRO A 187 -4.59 12.80 -13.24
N SER A 188 -3.69 11.87 -13.57
CA SER A 188 -3.18 11.62 -14.92
C SER A 188 -2.84 10.15 -15.15
N GLY A 189 -2.85 9.73 -16.42
CA GLY A 189 -2.51 8.38 -16.85
C GLY A 189 -1.57 8.40 -18.03
N VAL A 190 -0.36 7.87 -17.85
CA VAL A 190 0.65 7.84 -18.90
C VAL A 190 0.96 6.42 -19.32
N THR A 191 1.08 6.21 -20.62
CA THR A 191 1.75 5.04 -21.21
C THR A 191 3.09 5.50 -21.75
N LEU A 192 4.15 4.80 -21.33
CA LEU A 192 5.51 5.04 -21.80
C LEU A 192 5.91 3.93 -22.78
N ALA A 193 6.49 4.30 -23.91
CA ALA A 193 7.10 3.38 -24.87
C ALA A 193 8.44 3.95 -25.36
N ASP A 194 9.31 3.10 -25.89
CA ASP A 194 10.51 3.58 -26.57
C ASP A 194 10.13 4.42 -27.79
N HIS A 195 10.83 5.53 -28.03
CA HIS A 195 10.54 6.35 -29.21
C HIS A 195 10.89 5.57 -30.48
N PRO A 196 9.97 5.42 -31.45
CA PRO A 196 10.18 4.50 -32.59
C PRO A 196 11.31 4.92 -33.53
N LEU A 197 11.72 6.19 -33.51
CA LEU A 197 12.81 6.70 -34.34
C LEU A 197 14.12 6.95 -33.54
N ASN A 198 14.05 7.09 -32.21
CA ASN A 198 15.18 7.49 -31.38
C ASN A 198 15.18 6.76 -30.00
N PRO A 199 15.05 5.43 -29.97
CA PRO A 199 14.76 4.69 -28.73
C PRO A 199 15.86 4.79 -27.68
N GLU A 200 17.12 5.00 -28.09
CA GLU A 200 18.27 5.12 -27.16
C GLU A 200 18.26 6.42 -26.33
N THR A 201 17.53 7.46 -26.77
CA THR A 201 17.61 8.81 -26.18
C THR A 201 16.25 9.44 -25.88
N GLN A 202 15.15 8.84 -26.35
CA GLN A 202 13.83 9.42 -26.24
C GLN A 202 12.79 8.36 -25.88
N PHE A 203 11.85 8.76 -25.03
CA PHE A 203 10.61 8.03 -24.83
C PHE A 203 9.47 8.68 -25.64
N LEU A 204 8.52 7.85 -26.03
CA LEU A 204 7.20 8.27 -26.47
C LEU A 204 6.24 8.20 -25.27
N VAL A 205 5.67 9.33 -24.89
CA VAL A 205 4.70 9.44 -23.78
C VAL A 205 3.31 9.68 -24.37
N HIS A 206 2.37 8.79 -24.09
CA HIS A 206 0.96 8.95 -24.43
C HIS A 206 0.13 9.18 -23.18
N GLN A 207 -0.94 9.97 -23.30
CA GLN A 207 -1.95 10.14 -22.26
C GLN A 207 -3.13 9.21 -22.52
N GLU A 208 -3.77 8.73 -21.46
CA GLU A 208 -4.99 7.94 -21.55
C GLU A 208 -6.18 8.80 -22.04
N VAL A 209 -7.07 8.18 -22.84
CA VAL A 209 -8.35 8.78 -23.23
C VAL A 209 -9.38 8.47 -22.14
N SER A 210 -9.93 9.50 -21.52
CA SER A 210 -10.88 9.38 -20.41
C SER A 210 -12.30 9.77 -20.82
N SER A 211 -13.29 9.03 -20.31
CA SER A 211 -14.72 9.29 -20.49
C SER A 211 -15.46 9.15 -19.17
N SER A 212 -16.58 9.86 -19.00
CA SER A 212 -17.48 9.67 -17.86
C SER A 212 -18.29 8.38 -17.94
N GLN A 213 -18.33 7.74 -19.11
CA GLN A 213 -18.95 6.44 -19.36
C GLN A 213 -17.88 5.38 -19.66
N MET A 214 -18.18 4.10 -19.40
CA MET A 214 -17.35 2.97 -19.82
C MET A 214 -17.46 2.80 -21.35
N LEU A 215 -16.77 3.67 -22.08
CA LEU A 215 -16.85 3.74 -23.54
C LEU A 215 -15.92 2.71 -24.16
N ASN A 216 -16.44 1.92 -25.09
CA ASN A 216 -15.63 1.07 -25.96
C ASN A 216 -15.54 1.73 -27.35
N VAL A 217 -14.36 1.70 -27.96
CA VAL A 217 -14.08 2.27 -29.28
C VAL A 217 -13.60 1.16 -30.20
N TYR A 218 -14.21 1.05 -31.37
CA TYR A 218 -13.84 0.10 -32.41
C TYR A 218 -13.75 0.84 -33.74
N ASN A 219 -12.77 0.50 -34.57
CA ASN A 219 -12.55 1.18 -35.83
C ASN A 219 -12.04 0.23 -36.92
N GLY A 220 -12.12 0.69 -38.16
CA GLY A 220 -11.63 -0.05 -39.31
C GLY A 220 -11.88 0.68 -40.62
N ASN A 221 -11.74 -0.05 -41.72
CA ASN A 221 -12.02 0.45 -43.06
C ASN A 221 -12.95 -0.53 -43.78
N ALA A 222 -13.87 -0.01 -44.59
CA ALA A 222 -14.75 -0.78 -45.46
C ALA A 222 -14.56 -0.36 -46.91
N VAL A 223 -14.71 -1.28 -47.87
CA VAL A 223 -14.70 -0.98 -49.31
C VAL A 223 -16.11 -1.18 -49.85
N LEU A 224 -16.65 -0.15 -50.49
CA LEU A 224 -17.99 -0.19 -51.06
C LEU A 224 -18.05 -1.10 -52.29
N ASP A 225 -19.07 -1.95 -52.35
CA ASP A 225 -19.36 -2.86 -53.43
C ASP A 225 -19.91 -2.14 -54.69
N GLY A 226 -20.30 -2.92 -55.71
CA GLY A 226 -20.87 -2.39 -56.96
C GLY A 226 -22.12 -1.52 -56.78
N SER A 227 -22.83 -1.64 -55.65
CA SER A 227 -23.99 -0.83 -55.30
C SER A 227 -23.67 0.41 -54.46
N GLY A 228 -22.38 0.65 -54.16
CA GLY A 228 -21.94 1.75 -53.32
C GLY A 228 -22.21 1.50 -51.83
N ARG A 229 -22.25 0.23 -51.40
CA ARG A 229 -22.56 -0.18 -50.03
C ARG A 229 -21.49 -1.11 -49.46
N ALA A 230 -21.37 -1.16 -48.15
CA ALA A 230 -20.57 -2.16 -47.46
C ALA A 230 -21.21 -2.55 -46.14
N TRP A 231 -21.29 -3.85 -45.88
CA TRP A 231 -21.54 -4.35 -44.53
C TRP A 231 -20.22 -4.37 -43.75
N VAL A 232 -20.25 -3.83 -42.54
CA VAL A 232 -19.19 -3.97 -41.56
C VAL A 232 -19.65 -5.04 -40.57
N GLU A 233 -18.98 -6.18 -40.61
CA GLU A 233 -19.21 -7.28 -39.68
C GLU A 233 -18.44 -7.01 -38.38
N LEU A 234 -19.14 -7.10 -37.25
CA LEU A 234 -18.61 -6.94 -35.89
C LEU A 234 -18.51 -8.31 -35.21
N PRO A 235 -17.67 -8.46 -34.16
CA PRO A 235 -17.61 -9.71 -33.42
C PRO A 235 -18.98 -10.13 -32.85
N GLU A 236 -19.22 -11.43 -32.74
CA GLU A 236 -20.53 -11.99 -32.31
C GLU A 236 -21.00 -11.52 -30.92
N TRP A 237 -20.08 -11.08 -30.08
CA TRP A 237 -20.33 -10.57 -28.73
C TRP A 237 -20.57 -9.06 -28.67
N PHE A 238 -20.45 -8.34 -29.79
CA PHE A 238 -20.44 -6.89 -29.82
C PHE A 238 -21.72 -6.28 -29.22
N GLU A 239 -22.90 -6.69 -29.71
CA GLU A 239 -24.19 -6.18 -29.20
C GLU A 239 -24.50 -6.66 -27.77
N ALA A 240 -23.95 -7.81 -27.36
CA ALA A 240 -24.10 -8.28 -26.00
C ALA A 240 -23.30 -7.41 -25.01
N TYR A 241 -22.13 -6.93 -25.44
CA TYR A 241 -21.20 -6.16 -24.62
C TYR A 241 -21.39 -4.64 -24.70
N ASN A 242 -22.09 -4.12 -25.72
CA ASN A 242 -22.21 -2.69 -25.99
C ASN A 242 -23.66 -2.26 -26.23
N LYS A 243 -23.97 -0.99 -25.93
CA LYS A 243 -25.23 -0.29 -26.26
C LYS A 243 -24.97 1.17 -26.62
N ASP A 244 -26.01 1.92 -26.97
CA ASP A 244 -25.97 3.38 -27.17
C ASP A 244 -24.93 3.84 -28.21
N PHE A 245 -24.98 3.26 -29.42
CA PHE A 245 -23.96 3.40 -30.45
C PHE A 245 -23.82 4.83 -31.02
N ARG A 246 -22.60 5.21 -31.42
CA ARG A 246 -22.30 6.40 -32.24
C ARG A 246 -21.36 6.02 -33.38
N TYR A 247 -21.48 6.70 -34.52
CA TYR A 247 -20.74 6.38 -35.73
C TYR A 247 -20.00 7.60 -36.27
N GLN A 248 -18.77 7.41 -36.74
CA GLN A 248 -18.02 8.39 -37.52
C GLN A 248 -17.55 7.73 -38.81
N LEU A 249 -17.82 8.37 -39.96
CA LEU A 249 -17.48 7.86 -41.29
C LEU A 249 -16.66 8.90 -42.05
N THR A 250 -15.59 8.47 -42.70
CA THR A 250 -14.75 9.35 -43.53
C THR A 250 -14.38 8.65 -44.83
N CYS A 251 -14.67 9.29 -45.97
CA CYS A 251 -14.26 8.77 -47.28
C CYS A 251 -12.74 8.88 -47.45
N ILE A 252 -12.11 7.85 -48.03
CA ILE A 252 -10.69 7.84 -48.38
C ILE A 252 -10.55 7.87 -49.90
N GLY A 253 -9.72 8.79 -50.41
CA GLY A 253 -9.37 8.88 -51.84
C GLY A 253 -10.40 9.60 -52.72
N GLY A 254 -11.50 10.10 -52.15
CA GLY A 254 -12.50 10.88 -52.86
C GLY A 254 -13.64 11.33 -51.95
N HIS A 255 -14.50 12.22 -52.44
CA HIS A 255 -15.68 12.69 -51.72
C HIS A 255 -16.93 11.88 -52.13
N ALA A 256 -17.76 11.54 -51.14
CA ALA A 256 -19.11 11.03 -51.34
C ALA A 256 -19.99 11.34 -50.11
N PRO A 257 -21.32 11.43 -50.29
CA PRO A 257 -22.27 11.58 -49.18
C PRO A 257 -22.44 10.25 -48.44
N VAL A 258 -21.41 9.77 -47.75
CA VAL A 258 -21.48 8.50 -47.01
C VAL A 258 -22.33 8.61 -45.76
N PHE A 259 -23.11 7.58 -45.47
CA PHE A 259 -24.00 7.51 -44.30
C PHE A 259 -24.14 6.07 -43.80
N VAL A 260 -24.62 5.92 -42.56
CA VAL A 260 -25.03 4.64 -41.99
C VAL A 260 -26.40 4.28 -42.56
N ALA A 261 -26.45 3.29 -43.45
CA ALA A 261 -27.67 2.84 -44.11
C ALA A 261 -28.49 1.87 -43.25
N SER A 262 -27.84 1.21 -42.28
CA SER A 262 -28.48 0.38 -41.28
C SER A 262 -27.65 0.45 -40.01
N GLU A 263 -28.29 0.82 -38.89
CA GLU A 263 -27.67 0.77 -37.57
C GLU A 263 -27.29 -0.67 -37.21
N VAL A 264 -26.45 -0.81 -36.18
CA VAL A 264 -26.04 -2.10 -35.65
C VAL A 264 -27.26 -2.96 -35.32
N SER A 265 -27.35 -4.12 -35.97
CA SER A 265 -28.27 -5.20 -35.66
C SER A 265 -27.74 -6.51 -36.23
N GLY A 266 -27.73 -7.57 -35.43
CA GLY A 266 -27.13 -8.85 -35.81
C GLY A 266 -25.61 -8.79 -35.95
N ASN A 267 -24.94 -8.02 -35.09
CA ASN A 267 -23.50 -7.74 -35.03
C ASN A 267 -22.93 -7.17 -36.33
N ARG A 268 -23.67 -6.30 -37.01
CA ARG A 268 -23.18 -5.61 -38.20
C ARG A 268 -23.95 -4.32 -38.44
N PHE A 269 -23.32 -3.39 -39.16
CA PHE A 269 -23.99 -2.18 -39.65
C PHE A 269 -23.63 -1.96 -41.13
N GLN A 270 -24.45 -1.19 -41.85
CA GLN A 270 -24.23 -0.94 -43.28
C GLN A 270 -23.82 0.50 -43.52
N ILE A 271 -22.78 0.69 -44.33
CA ILE A 271 -22.37 1.98 -44.88
C ILE A 271 -22.88 2.07 -46.33
N ALA A 272 -23.37 3.23 -46.76
CA ALA A 272 -23.76 3.49 -48.15
C ALA A 272 -23.41 4.93 -48.58
N GLY A 273 -23.70 5.25 -49.83
CA GLY A 273 -23.66 6.63 -50.36
C GLY A 273 -22.43 6.97 -51.20
N GLY A 274 -21.48 6.04 -51.34
CA GLY A 274 -20.30 6.21 -52.19
C GLY A 274 -20.35 5.43 -53.50
N LYS A 275 -19.24 5.48 -54.25
CA LYS A 275 -19.07 4.75 -55.52
C LYS A 275 -18.42 3.39 -55.26
N SER A 276 -18.63 2.44 -56.17
CA SER A 276 -17.95 1.14 -56.14
C SER A 276 -16.43 1.29 -56.00
N GLY A 277 -15.84 0.48 -55.11
CA GLY A 277 -14.42 0.48 -54.80
C GLY A 277 -13.95 1.61 -53.89
N MET A 278 -14.82 2.56 -53.50
CA MET A 278 -14.46 3.61 -52.55
C MET A 278 -14.21 3.00 -51.17
N LYS A 279 -13.12 3.43 -50.52
CA LYS A 279 -12.82 3.06 -49.13
C LYS A 279 -13.43 4.08 -48.18
N VAL A 280 -14.03 3.61 -47.09
CA VAL A 280 -14.58 4.42 -46.00
C VAL A 280 -13.92 3.98 -44.69
N SER A 281 -13.23 4.91 -44.03
CA SER A 281 -12.79 4.73 -42.64
C SER A 281 -13.99 4.89 -41.72
N TRP A 282 -14.11 4.00 -40.75
CA TRP A 282 -15.21 4.03 -39.79
C TRP A 282 -14.68 3.89 -38.37
N GLU A 283 -15.36 4.59 -37.45
CA GLU A 283 -15.27 4.38 -36.01
C GLU A 283 -16.69 4.20 -35.48
N ILE A 284 -16.86 3.22 -34.59
CA ILE A 284 -18.07 3.03 -33.81
C ILE A 284 -17.70 3.04 -32.33
N THR A 285 -18.46 3.80 -31.55
CA THR A 285 -18.37 3.78 -30.10
C THR A 285 -19.64 3.25 -29.49
N GLY A 286 -19.53 2.60 -28.33
CA GLY A 286 -20.65 2.08 -27.56
C GLY A 286 -20.38 2.14 -26.07
N VAL A 287 -21.44 2.30 -25.28
CA VAL A 287 -21.40 2.21 -23.82
C VAL A 287 -21.41 0.74 -23.44
N ARG A 288 -20.46 0.30 -22.59
CA ARG A 288 -20.35 -1.07 -22.10
C ARG A 288 -21.64 -1.52 -21.37
N ASN A 289 -22.08 -2.75 -21.61
CA ASN A 289 -23.41 -3.28 -21.23
C ASN A 289 -23.38 -4.66 -20.53
N ASP A 290 -22.21 -5.16 -20.13
CA ASP A 290 -22.12 -6.43 -19.40
C ASP A 290 -22.68 -6.34 -17.96
N ALA A 291 -22.69 -7.48 -17.26
CA ALA A 291 -23.23 -7.58 -15.91
C ALA A 291 -22.53 -6.63 -14.91
N TYR A 292 -21.22 -6.42 -15.04
CA TYR A 292 -20.46 -5.52 -14.18
C TYR A 292 -20.82 -4.06 -14.46
N ALA A 293 -20.83 -3.65 -15.74
CA ALA A 293 -21.19 -2.29 -16.13
C ALA A 293 -22.59 -1.86 -15.66
N LYS A 294 -23.52 -2.83 -15.56
CA LYS A 294 -24.89 -2.60 -15.06
C LYS A 294 -24.97 -2.37 -13.56
N THR A 295 -24.07 -2.96 -12.77
CA THR A 295 -24.06 -2.81 -11.30
C THR A 295 -23.10 -1.71 -10.82
N SER A 296 -22.11 -1.37 -11.64
CA SER A 296 -21.01 -0.46 -11.27
C SER A 296 -21.21 0.98 -11.74
N THR A 297 -22.48 1.42 -11.90
CA THR A 297 -22.78 2.80 -12.32
C THR A 297 -22.30 3.79 -11.27
N ARG A 298 -21.41 4.69 -11.68
CA ARG A 298 -20.87 5.75 -10.82
C ARG A 298 -21.61 7.06 -11.05
N GLU A 299 -21.80 7.81 -9.98
CA GLU A 299 -22.17 9.22 -10.09
C GLU A 299 -21.00 9.98 -10.75
N VAL A 300 -21.31 10.77 -11.78
CA VAL A 300 -20.29 11.51 -12.55
C VAL A 300 -19.80 12.75 -11.78
N THR A 301 -20.64 13.29 -10.90
CA THR A 301 -20.36 14.51 -10.12
C THR A 301 -20.77 14.34 -8.65
N PRO A 302 -20.16 13.38 -7.93
CA PRO A 302 -20.47 13.20 -6.52
C PRO A 302 -20.04 14.43 -5.71
N TYR A 303 -20.83 14.78 -4.70
CA TYR A 303 -20.39 15.76 -3.71
C TYR A 303 -19.23 15.20 -2.88
N LYS A 304 -18.29 16.07 -2.50
CA LYS A 304 -17.24 15.72 -1.53
C LYS A 304 -17.88 15.35 -0.19
N THR A 305 -17.33 14.34 0.49
CA THR A 305 -17.73 14.06 1.87
C THR A 305 -17.35 15.26 2.77
N PRO A 306 -17.97 15.43 3.96
CA PRO A 306 -17.63 16.53 4.86
C PRO A 306 -16.13 16.66 5.16
N GLU A 307 -15.41 15.54 5.26
CA GLU A 307 -13.97 15.48 5.52
C GLU A 307 -13.13 15.91 4.31
N GLN A 308 -13.69 15.78 3.10
CA GLN A 308 -13.04 16.10 1.84
C GLN A 308 -13.29 17.54 1.38
N VAL A 309 -14.29 18.23 1.93
CA VAL A 309 -14.56 19.64 1.60
C VAL A 309 -13.32 20.49 1.91
N GLY A 310 -12.89 21.29 0.93
CA GLY A 310 -11.64 22.07 1.02
C GLY A 310 -10.36 21.28 0.73
N ARG A 311 -10.44 19.98 0.41
CA ARG A 311 -9.31 19.16 -0.03
C ARG A 311 -9.25 19.02 -1.55
N TYR A 312 -8.06 18.82 -2.11
CA TYR A 312 -7.81 18.77 -3.55
C TYR A 312 -6.97 17.56 -3.94
N VAL A 313 -7.22 16.98 -5.12
CA VAL A 313 -6.38 15.90 -5.65
C VAL A 313 -4.98 16.45 -6.00
N THR A 314 -4.92 17.66 -6.55
CA THR A 314 -3.69 18.37 -6.92
C THR A 314 -3.74 19.83 -6.42
N PRO A 315 -3.48 20.10 -5.12
CA PRO A 315 -3.62 21.44 -4.52
C PRO A 315 -2.90 22.55 -5.28
N GLU A 316 -1.66 22.31 -5.69
CA GLU A 316 -0.83 23.32 -6.36
C GLU A 316 -1.45 23.82 -7.68
N ALA A 317 -2.17 22.95 -8.40
CA ALA A 317 -2.88 23.31 -9.63
C ALA A 317 -4.00 24.34 -9.39
N PHE A 318 -4.48 24.45 -8.15
CA PHE A 318 -5.52 25.39 -7.73
C PHE A 318 -4.98 26.51 -6.83
N GLY A 319 -3.66 26.65 -6.69
CA GLY A 319 -3.03 27.63 -5.80
C GLY A 319 -3.30 27.37 -4.31
N ALA A 320 -3.73 26.16 -3.96
CA ALA A 320 -3.99 25.75 -2.58
C ALA A 320 -2.70 25.21 -1.92
N PRO A 321 -2.55 25.32 -0.59
CA PRO A 321 -1.37 24.81 0.10
C PRO A 321 -1.31 23.27 0.00
N ALA A 322 -0.11 22.69 -0.05
CA ALA A 322 0.10 21.24 -0.11
C ALA A 322 -0.60 20.46 1.03
N SER A 323 -0.79 21.10 2.19
CA SER A 323 -1.55 20.55 3.32
C SER A 323 -3.02 20.31 3.04
N SER A 324 -3.57 20.86 1.95
CA SER A 324 -4.95 20.63 1.49
C SER A 324 -5.09 19.44 0.53
N ALA A 325 -4.04 18.64 0.31
CA ALA A 325 -4.14 17.42 -0.48
C ALA A 325 -5.20 16.46 0.10
N LEU A 326 -5.96 15.82 -0.78
CA LEU A 326 -6.75 14.63 -0.49
C LEU A 326 -5.76 13.50 -0.17
N SER A 327 -5.56 13.17 1.10
CA SER A 327 -4.87 11.93 1.45
C SER A 327 -5.75 10.76 1.02
N ALA A 328 -5.17 9.76 0.37
CA ALA A 328 -5.86 8.52 0.00
C ALA A 328 -6.23 7.72 1.26
N SER A 329 -7.26 8.16 1.98
CA SER A 329 -7.79 7.49 3.15
C SER A 329 -9.24 7.94 3.42
N SER A 330 -10.16 7.52 2.55
CA SER A 330 -11.57 7.31 2.91
C SER A 330 -12.34 6.76 1.71
N GLY A 331 -12.90 5.56 1.85
CA GLY A 331 -13.89 5.04 0.91
C GLY A 331 -13.74 3.55 0.60
N ASN A 332 -14.08 2.71 1.57
CA ASN A 332 -14.76 1.43 1.36
C ASN A 332 -15.44 1.10 2.70
N GLU A 333 -16.64 1.65 2.89
CA GLU A 333 -17.68 1.00 3.69
C GLU A 333 -18.45 0.02 2.79
#